data_AF-A0A3S9N1B3-F1
#
_entry.id   AF-A0A3S9N1B3-F1
#
_cell.length_a   1.000
_cell.length_b   1.000
_cell.length_c   1.000
_cell.angle_alpha   90.00
_cell.angle_beta   90.00
_cell.angle_gamma   90.00
#
_symmetry.space_group_name_H-M   'P 1'
#
loop_
_entity.id
_entity.type
_entity.pdbx_description
1 polymer ?
#
loop_
_entity_poly.entity_id
_entity_poly.type
_entity_poly.pdbx_seq_one_letter_code
_entity_poly.pdbx_strand_id
1 'polypeptide(L)'
;MKYVYVSANCSIFTGKTVEDFKNKGMDLLLEIMHKADFKALSYDLFPAMQEKYLELSLEDRKNTVFELYYRLIHAGTGMETPVVEYSSYARYDDEGSPTFSTGVIYESPLAMDGVRGIVRHIDSDAQTTLFDRCDFHALDVLTKTEKAIVQSFIKNQSRDCIAADLNISIHTVRTHFKNIYKKLDINKEADLLGVVKI
;
A
#
# COMPACT_ATOMS: atom_id res chain seq x y z
N MET A 1 -13.51 -10.27 -10.39
CA MET A 1 -12.88 -9.47 -11.45
C MET A 1 -12.09 -10.42 -12.36
N LYS A 2 -12.13 -10.24 -13.69
CA LYS A 2 -11.44 -11.12 -14.66
C LYS A 2 -10.45 -10.30 -15.48
N TYR A 3 -9.29 -10.88 -15.79
CA TYR A 3 -8.34 -10.26 -16.69
C TYR A 3 -8.79 -10.45 -18.14
N VAL A 4 -9.00 -9.34 -18.85
CA VAL A 4 -9.31 -9.36 -20.30
C VAL A 4 -8.02 -9.47 -21.12
N TYR A 5 -6.96 -8.81 -20.65
CA TYR A 5 -5.64 -8.82 -21.25
C TYR A 5 -4.58 -8.89 -20.15
N VAL A 6 -3.50 -9.63 -20.44
CA VAL A 6 -2.27 -9.69 -19.64
C VAL A 6 -1.12 -9.80 -20.62
N SER A 7 -0.03 -9.06 -20.37
CA SER A 7 1.18 -9.16 -21.17
C SER A 7 1.76 -10.58 -21.14
N ALA A 8 2.31 -11.05 -22.26
CA ALA A 8 3.00 -12.35 -22.32
C ALA A 8 4.18 -12.45 -21.35
N ASN A 9 4.75 -11.29 -20.94
CA ASN A 9 5.86 -11.21 -19.99
C ASN A 9 5.44 -11.42 -18.52
N CYS A 10 4.16 -11.62 -18.22
CA CYS A 10 3.70 -11.83 -16.84
C CYS A 10 4.38 -13.02 -16.15
N SER A 11 4.77 -14.03 -16.90
CA SER A 11 5.47 -15.21 -16.36
C SER A 11 6.83 -14.88 -15.75
N ILE A 12 7.51 -13.82 -16.22
CA ILE A 12 8.83 -13.41 -15.71
C ILE A 12 8.74 -13.04 -14.22
N PHE A 13 7.69 -12.32 -13.83
CA PHE A 13 7.49 -11.88 -12.45
C PHE A 13 6.75 -12.93 -11.59
N THR A 14 5.89 -13.73 -12.20
CA THR A 14 4.89 -14.51 -11.45
C THR A 14 5.05 -16.02 -11.56
N GLY A 15 5.74 -16.50 -12.59
CA GLY A 15 5.75 -17.92 -12.96
C GLY A 15 4.41 -18.45 -13.45
N LYS A 16 3.44 -17.56 -13.73
CA LYS A 16 2.11 -17.87 -14.22
C LYS A 16 1.94 -17.45 -15.67
N THR A 17 1.09 -18.16 -16.39
CA THR A 17 0.79 -17.88 -17.79
C THR A 17 -0.36 -16.89 -17.93
N VAL A 18 -0.49 -16.27 -19.11
CA VAL A 18 -1.67 -15.44 -19.44
C VAL A 18 -2.98 -16.21 -19.23
N GLU A 19 -2.98 -17.51 -19.49
CA GLU A 19 -4.16 -18.36 -19.35
C GLU A 19 -4.53 -18.58 -17.88
N ASP A 20 -3.54 -18.72 -16.99
CA ASP A 20 -3.76 -18.78 -15.53
C ASP A 20 -4.48 -17.51 -15.04
N PHE A 21 -4.02 -16.33 -15.48
CA PHE A 21 -4.66 -15.06 -15.14
C PHE A 21 -6.10 -14.96 -15.66
N LYS A 22 -6.33 -15.36 -16.91
CA LYS A 22 -7.68 -15.31 -17.51
C LYS A 22 -8.66 -16.25 -16.80
N ASN A 23 -8.21 -17.44 -16.41
CA ASN A 23 -9.06 -18.46 -15.80
C ASN A 23 -9.30 -18.23 -14.31
N LYS A 24 -8.26 -17.90 -13.55
CA LYS A 24 -8.36 -17.72 -12.08
C LYS A 24 -8.70 -16.29 -11.66
N GLY A 25 -8.52 -15.31 -12.55
CA GLY A 25 -8.77 -13.91 -12.20
C GLY A 25 -7.92 -13.46 -11.01
N MET A 26 -8.53 -12.69 -10.12
CA MET A 26 -7.85 -12.16 -8.92
C MET A 26 -7.47 -13.23 -7.89
N ASP A 27 -8.10 -14.41 -7.92
CA ASP A 27 -7.78 -15.49 -6.99
C ASP A 27 -6.35 -16.01 -7.21
N LEU A 28 -5.79 -15.79 -8.41
CA LEU A 28 -4.39 -16.10 -8.71
C LEU A 28 -3.43 -15.36 -7.79
N LEU A 29 -3.76 -14.16 -7.32
CA LEU A 29 -2.88 -13.36 -6.46
C LEU A 29 -2.58 -14.06 -5.13
N LEU A 30 -3.50 -14.90 -4.63
CA LEU A 30 -3.27 -15.72 -3.44
C LEU A 30 -2.16 -16.76 -3.63
N GLU A 31 -1.81 -17.10 -4.87
CA GLU A 31 -0.76 -18.07 -5.21
C GLU A 31 0.59 -17.41 -5.46
N ILE A 32 0.62 -16.09 -5.71
CA ILE A 32 1.82 -15.35 -6.13
C ILE A 32 2.12 -14.13 -5.25
N MET A 33 1.45 -13.99 -4.11
CA MET A 33 1.72 -12.97 -3.10
C MET A 33 1.87 -13.63 -1.73
N HIS A 34 2.62 -12.98 -0.84
CA HIS A 34 2.56 -13.29 0.58
C HIS A 34 1.13 -13.06 1.09
N LYS A 35 0.62 -14.00 1.89
CA LYS A 35 -0.74 -13.89 2.46
C LYS A 35 -0.92 -12.63 3.30
N ALA A 36 0.14 -12.20 4.01
CA ALA A 36 0.14 -10.97 4.79
C ALA A 36 0.04 -9.73 3.88
N ASP A 37 0.85 -9.66 2.82
CA ASP A 37 0.80 -8.57 1.80
C ASP A 37 -0.58 -8.50 1.15
N PHE A 38 -1.11 -9.64 0.68
CA PHE A 38 -2.44 -9.68 0.05
C PHE A 38 -3.53 -9.16 0.99
N LYS A 39 -3.51 -9.59 2.26
CA LYS A 39 -4.48 -9.15 3.26
C LYS A 39 -4.37 -7.65 3.54
N ALA A 40 -3.15 -7.15 3.77
CA ALA A 40 -2.90 -5.74 4.03
C ALA A 40 -3.29 -4.86 2.84
N LEU A 41 -2.93 -5.29 1.63
CA LEU A 41 -3.26 -4.58 0.39
C LEU A 41 -4.76 -4.57 0.12
N SER A 42 -5.40 -5.75 0.08
CA SER A 42 -6.78 -5.87 -0.40
C SER A 42 -7.86 -5.48 0.62
N TYR A 43 -7.61 -5.67 1.92
CA TYR A 43 -8.65 -5.45 2.95
C TYR A 43 -8.46 -4.19 3.78
N ASP A 44 -7.31 -3.53 3.67
CA ASP A 44 -7.04 -2.31 4.44
C ASP A 44 -6.59 -1.16 3.53
N LEU A 45 -5.46 -1.34 2.83
CA LEU A 45 -4.82 -0.27 2.07
C LEU A 45 -5.62 0.17 0.85
N PHE A 46 -6.01 -0.76 -0.01
CA PHE A 46 -6.75 -0.44 -1.23
C PHE A 46 -8.15 0.14 -0.94
N PRO A 47 -8.94 -0.37 0.04
CA PRO A 47 -10.15 0.30 0.48
C PRO A 47 -9.93 1.75 0.93
N ALA A 48 -8.89 2.04 1.72
CA ALA A 48 -8.58 3.41 2.15
C ALA A 48 -8.18 4.32 0.97
N MET A 49 -7.47 3.78 -0.02
CA MET A 49 -7.17 4.49 -1.27
C MET A 49 -8.44 4.77 -2.08
N GLN A 50 -9.35 3.80 -2.14
CA GLN A 50 -10.62 3.91 -2.84
C GLN A 50 -11.52 4.98 -2.19
N GLU A 51 -11.54 5.09 -0.87
CA GLU A 51 -12.25 6.17 -0.16
C GLU A 51 -11.75 7.55 -0.63
N LYS A 52 -10.44 7.76 -0.69
CA LYS A 52 -9.85 9.02 -1.17
C LYS A 52 -10.13 9.30 -2.63
N TYR A 53 -10.11 8.26 -3.45
CA TYR A 53 -10.50 8.38 -4.85
C TYR A 53 -11.98 8.74 -5.02
N LEU A 54 -12.87 8.21 -4.17
CA LEU A 54 -14.32 8.49 -4.25
C LEU A 54 -14.69 9.89 -3.77
N GLU A 55 -13.83 10.57 -2.99
CA GLU A 55 -13.98 11.99 -2.64
C GLU A 55 -13.87 12.92 -3.87
N LEU A 56 -13.26 12.45 -4.96
CA LEU A 56 -13.03 13.23 -6.18
C LEU A 56 -14.25 13.32 -7.10
N SER A 57 -14.29 14.39 -7.90
CA SER A 57 -15.23 14.53 -9.01
C SER A 57 -15.00 13.45 -10.08
N LEU A 58 -16.01 13.14 -10.89
CA LEU A 58 -15.87 12.16 -11.97
C LEU A 58 -14.78 12.56 -12.99
N GLU A 59 -14.54 13.86 -13.17
CA GLU A 59 -13.50 14.35 -14.07
C GLU A 59 -12.10 14.13 -13.47
N ASP A 60 -11.91 14.47 -12.20
CA ASP A 60 -10.63 14.25 -11.49
C ASP A 60 -10.28 12.78 -11.34
N ARG A 61 -11.29 11.92 -11.19
CA ARG A 61 -11.14 10.46 -11.14
C ARG A 61 -10.48 9.90 -12.39
N LYS A 62 -10.78 10.44 -13.58
CA LYS A 62 -10.13 10.02 -14.84
C LYS A 62 -8.64 10.33 -14.87
N ASN A 63 -8.23 11.34 -14.11
CA ASN A 63 -6.87 11.83 -14.01
C ASN A 63 -6.17 11.33 -12.72
N THR A 64 -6.63 10.21 -12.18
CA THR A 64 -6.08 9.64 -10.95
C THR A 64 -5.41 8.30 -11.21
N VAL A 65 -4.24 8.11 -10.59
CA VAL A 65 -3.43 6.89 -10.65
C VAL A 65 -3.22 6.34 -9.23
N PHE A 66 -3.43 5.04 -9.08
CA PHE A 66 -3.03 4.27 -7.92
C PHE A 66 -1.62 3.75 -8.15
N GLU A 67 -0.73 3.97 -7.19
CA GLU A 67 0.62 3.42 -7.18
C GLU A 67 0.73 2.50 -5.96
N LEU A 68 0.98 1.21 -6.22
CA LEU A 68 0.95 0.15 -5.21
C LEU A 68 2.32 -0.53 -5.18
N TYR A 69 2.90 -0.63 -3.99
CA TYR A 69 4.12 -1.38 -3.73
C TYR A 69 3.79 -2.61 -2.91
N TYR A 70 4.25 -3.77 -3.39
CA TYR A 70 4.08 -5.07 -2.74
C TYR A 70 5.12 -6.05 -3.29
N ARG A 71 5.12 -7.29 -2.81
CA ARG A 71 6.01 -8.35 -3.30
C ARG A 71 5.23 -9.43 -4.05
N LEU A 72 5.80 -9.88 -5.15
CA LEU A 72 5.36 -11.09 -5.85
C LEU A 72 6.31 -12.24 -5.55
N ILE A 73 5.75 -13.45 -5.54
CA ILE A 73 6.48 -14.71 -5.39
C ILE A 73 6.34 -15.46 -6.71
N HIS A 74 7.47 -15.70 -7.38
CA HIS A 74 7.48 -16.44 -8.63
C HIS A 74 7.15 -17.92 -8.37
N ALA A 75 6.00 -18.39 -8.88
CA ALA A 75 5.44 -19.70 -8.54
C ALA A 75 6.33 -20.91 -8.89
N GLY A 76 7.24 -20.76 -9.86
CA GLY A 76 8.15 -21.84 -10.26
C GLY A 76 9.49 -21.88 -9.52
N THR A 77 9.93 -20.76 -8.94
CA THR A 77 11.28 -20.62 -8.34
C THR A 77 11.25 -20.25 -6.87
N GLY A 78 10.11 -19.73 -6.37
CA GLY A 78 9.99 -19.15 -5.04
C GLY A 78 10.70 -17.80 -4.89
N MET A 79 11.24 -17.23 -5.97
CA MET A 79 11.93 -15.94 -5.92
C MET A 79 10.93 -14.84 -5.55
N GLU A 80 11.28 -14.04 -4.55
CA GLU A 80 10.52 -12.86 -4.16
C GLU A 80 11.03 -11.64 -4.91
N THR A 81 10.12 -10.87 -5.49
CA THR A 81 10.44 -9.66 -6.26
C THR A 81 9.58 -8.51 -5.75
N PRO A 82 10.18 -7.45 -5.20
CA PRO A 82 9.47 -6.21 -4.92
C PRO A 82 9.01 -5.59 -6.24
N VAL A 83 7.76 -5.17 -6.29
CA VAL A 83 7.17 -4.57 -7.48
C VAL A 83 6.45 -3.28 -7.15
N VAL A 84 6.33 -2.42 -8.17
CA VAL A 84 5.44 -1.27 -8.19
C VAL A 84 4.43 -1.45 -9.30
N GLU A 85 3.16 -1.35 -8.96
CA GLU A 85 2.04 -1.32 -9.89
C GLU A 85 1.52 0.10 -10.02
N TYR A 86 1.41 0.59 -11.25
CA TYR A 86 0.65 1.80 -11.57
C TYR A 86 -0.65 1.38 -12.23
N SER A 87 -1.77 1.66 -11.58
CA SER A 87 -3.10 1.32 -12.10
C SER A 87 -4.06 2.50 -12.09
N SER A 88 -5.03 2.46 -12.99
CA SER A 88 -6.09 3.46 -13.08
C SER A 88 -7.36 2.83 -13.63
N TYR A 89 -8.49 3.50 -13.41
CA TYR A 89 -9.76 3.13 -14.00
C TYR A 89 -9.91 3.78 -15.37
N ALA A 90 -10.04 2.97 -16.42
CA ALA A 90 -10.10 3.44 -17.81
C ALA A 90 -11.52 3.64 -18.32
N ARG A 91 -12.54 3.03 -17.68
CA ARG A 91 -13.95 3.18 -18.07
C ARG A 91 -14.85 3.20 -16.85
N TYR A 92 -15.98 3.88 -17.03
CA TYR A 92 -17.02 4.08 -16.03
C TYR A 92 -18.39 3.76 -16.64
N ASP A 93 -19.34 3.37 -15.81
CA ASP A 93 -20.76 3.34 -16.19
C ASP A 93 -21.42 4.72 -16.05
N ASP A 94 -22.70 4.80 -16.39
CA ASP A 94 -23.49 6.04 -16.35
C ASP A 94 -23.67 6.60 -14.93
N GLU A 95 -23.45 5.78 -13.89
CA GLU A 95 -23.47 6.18 -12.48
C GLU A 95 -22.09 6.64 -11.97
N GLY A 96 -21.05 6.57 -12.83
CA GLY A 96 -19.68 6.95 -12.49
C GLY A 96 -18.89 5.88 -11.74
N SER A 97 -19.38 4.64 -11.71
CA SER A 97 -18.66 3.50 -11.12
C SER A 97 -17.65 2.91 -12.11
N PRO A 98 -16.43 2.56 -11.66
CA PRO A 98 -15.44 1.97 -12.55
C PRO A 98 -15.87 0.60 -13.09
N THR A 99 -15.76 0.41 -14.41
CA THR A 99 -16.08 -0.86 -15.09
C THR A 99 -14.85 -1.55 -15.69
N PHE A 100 -13.75 -0.81 -15.84
CA PHE A 100 -12.51 -1.34 -16.41
C PHE A 100 -11.31 -0.67 -15.74
N SER A 101 -10.34 -1.48 -15.30
CA SER A 101 -9.04 -0.99 -14.83
C SER A 101 -7.92 -1.43 -15.76
N THR A 102 -6.86 -0.63 -15.79
CA THR A 102 -5.59 -0.98 -16.44
C THR A 102 -4.48 -0.86 -15.41
N GLY A 103 -3.42 -1.65 -15.57
CA GLY A 103 -2.27 -1.64 -14.69
C GLY A 103 -1.00 -2.03 -15.44
N VAL A 104 0.12 -1.43 -15.04
CA VAL A 104 1.46 -1.84 -15.43
C VAL A 104 2.27 -2.13 -14.17
N ILE A 105 3.06 -3.20 -14.21
CA ILE A 105 3.88 -3.64 -13.08
C ILE A 105 5.34 -3.60 -13.50
N TYR A 106 6.17 -3.02 -12.64
CA TYR A 106 7.63 -2.99 -12.78
C TYR A 106 8.28 -3.57 -11.54
N GLU A 107 9.50 -4.09 -11.69
CA GLU A 107 10.37 -4.34 -10.53
C GLU A 107 10.63 -3.02 -9.81
N SER A 108 10.56 -3.06 -8.48
CA SER A 108 10.78 -1.88 -7.65
C SER A 108 12.11 -2.00 -6.90
N PRO A 109 12.93 -0.93 -6.84
CA PRO A 109 14.10 -0.90 -5.97
C PRO A 109 13.70 -0.81 -4.48
N LEU A 110 12.43 -0.49 -4.20
CA LEU A 110 11.91 -0.37 -2.86
C LEU A 110 11.55 -1.76 -2.30
N ALA A 111 12.48 -2.34 -1.55
CA ALA A 111 12.27 -3.58 -0.83
C ALA A 111 11.71 -3.30 0.58
N MET A 112 10.48 -3.75 0.84
CA MET A 112 9.82 -3.59 2.15
C MET A 112 9.13 -4.89 2.59
N ASP A 113 9.05 -5.10 3.91
CA ASP A 113 8.21 -6.13 4.50
C ASP A 113 6.83 -5.56 4.85
N GLY A 114 5.99 -5.43 3.83
CA GLY A 114 4.74 -4.72 3.92
C GLY A 114 4.21 -4.30 2.55
N VAL A 115 3.28 -3.35 2.57
CA VAL A 115 2.68 -2.77 1.36
C VAL A 115 2.63 -1.25 1.47
N ARG A 116 2.72 -0.55 0.34
CA ARG A 116 2.52 0.90 0.28
C ARG A 116 1.55 1.26 -0.82
N GLY A 117 0.69 2.23 -0.55
CA GLY A 117 -0.32 2.70 -1.47
C GLY A 117 -0.27 4.21 -1.57
N ILE A 118 -0.22 4.73 -2.79
CA ILE A 118 -0.24 6.15 -3.10
C ILE A 118 -1.38 6.41 -4.09
N VAL A 119 -2.18 7.45 -3.82
CA VAL A 119 -3.16 7.96 -4.78
C VAL A 119 -2.63 9.29 -5.30
N ARG A 120 -2.44 9.37 -6.62
CA ARG A 120 -1.94 10.56 -7.30
C ARG A 120 -3.00 11.11 -8.23
N HIS A 121 -3.28 12.40 -8.10
CA HIS A 121 -4.02 13.16 -9.09
C HIS A 121 -3.05 13.89 -10.01
N ILE A 122 -3.31 13.84 -11.31
CA ILE A 122 -2.47 14.41 -12.35
C ILE A 122 -3.28 15.49 -13.06
N ASP A 123 -2.92 16.75 -12.86
CA ASP A 123 -3.46 17.85 -13.65
C ASP A 123 -2.53 18.17 -14.82
N SER A 124 -2.91 19.14 -15.68
CA SER A 124 -2.12 19.55 -16.85
C SER A 124 -0.67 19.91 -16.53
N ASP A 125 -0.43 20.49 -15.35
CA ASP A 125 0.86 21.07 -14.98
C ASP A 125 1.44 20.54 -13.66
N ALA A 126 0.72 19.67 -12.95
CA ALA A 126 1.11 19.24 -11.61
C ALA A 126 0.65 17.81 -11.27
N GLN A 127 1.45 17.13 -10.47
CA GLN A 127 1.08 15.87 -9.83
C GLN A 127 0.92 16.09 -8.33
N THR A 128 -0.27 15.80 -7.80
CA THR A 128 -0.59 15.95 -6.38
C THR A 128 -0.77 14.58 -5.72
N THR A 129 -0.14 14.38 -4.57
CA THR A 129 -0.37 13.19 -3.74
C THR A 129 -1.59 13.41 -2.86
N LEU A 130 -2.65 12.65 -3.11
CA LEU A 130 -3.90 12.69 -2.34
C LEU A 130 -3.88 11.72 -1.14
N PHE A 131 -3.11 10.65 -1.25
CA PHE A 131 -2.96 9.63 -0.23
C PHE A 131 -1.57 9.01 -0.34
N ASP A 132 -0.93 8.75 0.80
CA ASP A 132 0.32 7.99 0.89
C ASP A 132 0.36 7.27 2.24
N ARG A 133 0.30 5.93 2.20
CA ARG A 133 0.34 5.09 3.39
C ARG A 133 1.20 3.87 3.14
N CYS A 134 2.04 3.56 4.12
CA CYS A 134 2.85 2.36 4.16
C CYS A 134 2.45 1.54 5.39
N ASP A 135 2.17 0.26 5.17
CA ASP A 135 1.78 -0.70 6.20
C ASP A 135 2.85 -1.79 6.29
N PHE A 136 3.67 -1.71 7.34
CA PHE A 136 4.75 -2.66 7.61
C PHE A 136 4.26 -3.78 8.53
N HIS A 137 4.55 -5.04 8.19
CA HIS A 137 4.12 -6.20 8.98
C HIS A 137 4.76 -6.24 10.36
N ALA A 138 5.98 -5.73 10.49
CA ALA A 138 6.64 -5.58 11.79
C ALA A 138 5.82 -4.74 12.80
N LEU A 139 4.95 -3.86 12.31
CA LEU A 139 4.09 -3.02 13.15
C LEU A 139 2.77 -3.70 13.54
N ASP A 140 2.46 -4.91 13.07
CA ASP A 140 1.18 -5.58 13.36
C ASP A 140 0.97 -5.93 14.82
N VAL A 141 2.05 -6.03 15.59
CA VAL A 141 2.01 -6.20 17.05
C VAL A 141 1.52 -4.94 17.78
N LEU A 142 1.47 -3.80 17.09
CA LEU A 142 1.06 -2.51 17.66
C LEU A 142 -0.46 -2.31 17.57
N THR A 143 -1.00 -1.64 18.57
CA THR A 143 -2.39 -1.18 18.58
C THR A 143 -2.62 -0.07 17.55
N LYS A 144 -3.89 0.22 17.21
CA LYS A 144 -4.23 1.32 16.28
C LYS A 144 -3.61 2.67 16.69
N THR A 145 -3.69 3.02 17.98
CA THR A 145 -3.10 4.26 18.51
C THR A 145 -1.57 4.26 18.40
N GLU A 146 -0.93 3.13 18.70
CA GLU A 146 0.53 3.00 18.57
C GLU A 146 0.98 3.09 17.11
N LYS A 147 0.26 2.46 16.16
CA LYS A 147 0.51 2.59 14.72
C LYS A 147 0.38 4.05 14.27
N ALA A 148 -0.66 4.78 14.72
CA ALA A 148 -0.83 6.20 14.42
C ALA A 148 0.35 7.05 14.94
N ILE A 149 0.81 6.79 16.17
CA ILE A 149 1.99 7.46 16.73
C ILE A 149 3.25 7.19 15.89
N VAL A 150 3.47 5.94 15.47
CA VAL A 150 4.62 5.58 14.61
C VAL A 150 4.53 6.28 13.25
N GLN A 151 3.35 6.32 12.63
CA GLN A 151 3.14 7.01 11.34
C GLN A 151 3.44 8.51 11.44
N SER A 152 2.97 9.18 12.50
CA SER A 152 3.29 10.59 12.76
C SER A 152 4.77 10.82 13.02
N PHE A 153 5.42 9.91 13.76
CA PHE A 153 6.86 9.98 14.04
C PHE A 153 7.70 9.88 12.75
N ILE A 154 7.35 8.97 11.83
CA ILE A 154 8.04 8.82 10.53
C ILE A 154 7.89 10.08 9.66
N LYS A 155 6.78 10.82 9.83
CA LYS A 155 6.56 12.13 9.20
C LYS A 155 7.33 13.28 9.88
N ASN A 156 8.27 12.97 10.77
CA ASN A 156 9.06 13.94 11.55
C ASN A 156 8.21 14.87 12.44
N GLN A 157 7.01 14.45 12.85
CA GLN A 157 6.22 15.23 13.80
C GLN A 157 6.82 15.12 15.21
N SER A 158 6.87 16.25 15.92
CA SER A 158 7.31 16.26 17.32
C SER A 158 6.31 15.54 18.21
N ARG A 159 6.74 15.08 19.39
CA ARG A 159 5.84 14.42 20.35
C ARG A 159 4.72 15.35 20.83
N ASP A 160 4.96 16.65 20.87
CA ASP A 160 3.95 17.65 21.23
C ASP A 160 2.91 17.79 20.11
N CYS A 161 3.33 17.78 18.85
CA CYS A 161 2.41 17.71 17.71
C CYS A 161 1.58 16.42 17.74
N ILE A 162 2.21 15.26 17.97
CA ILE A 162 1.52 13.97 18.09
C ILE A 162 0.48 13.99 19.22
N ALA A 163 0.83 14.57 20.37
CA ALA A 163 -0.07 14.71 21.51
C ALA A 163 -1.30 15.56 21.14
N ALA A 164 -1.09 16.68 20.46
CA ALA A 164 -2.16 17.56 19.98
C ALA A 164 -3.05 16.87 18.94
N ASP A 165 -2.46 16.25 17.91
CA ASP A 165 -3.18 15.59 16.80
C ASP A 165 -4.04 14.43 17.30
N LEU A 166 -3.55 13.68 18.29
CA LEU A 166 -4.28 12.55 18.88
C LEU A 166 -5.15 12.94 20.09
N ASN A 167 -5.16 14.23 20.46
CA ASN A 167 -5.88 14.75 21.63
C ASN A 167 -5.59 13.97 22.93
N ILE A 168 -4.30 13.71 23.21
CA ILE A 168 -3.81 13.02 24.41
C ILE A 168 -2.66 13.79 25.07
N SER A 169 -2.34 13.50 26.32
CA SER A 169 -1.22 14.18 27.00
C SER A 169 0.15 13.77 26.43
N ILE A 170 1.12 14.69 26.48
CA ILE A 170 2.52 14.39 26.15
C ILE A 170 3.10 13.23 26.98
N HIS A 171 2.63 13.06 28.23
CA HIS A 171 3.02 11.94 29.08
C HIS A 171 2.47 10.60 28.54
N THR A 172 1.25 10.61 28.04
CA THR A 172 0.61 9.45 27.38
C THR A 172 1.37 9.07 26.11
N VAL A 173 1.75 10.04 25.27
CA VAL A 173 2.60 9.80 24.08
C VAL A 173 3.92 9.14 24.47
N ARG A 174 4.63 9.66 25.47
CA ARG A 174 5.89 9.07 25.98
C ARG A 174 5.71 7.63 26.46
N THR A 175 4.57 7.35 27.10
CA THR A 175 4.24 5.99 27.56
C THR A 175 3.98 5.05 26.37
N HIS A 176 3.26 5.51 25.34
CA HIS A 176 3.09 4.73 24.11
C HIS A 176 4.42 4.43 23.43
N PHE A 177 5.35 5.40 23.32
CA PHE A 177 6.68 5.13 22.76
C PHE A 177 7.42 4.03 23.53
N LYS A 178 7.37 4.03 24.87
CA LYS A 178 7.97 2.93 25.67
C LYS A 178 7.34 1.57 25.37
N ASN A 179 6.01 1.52 25.21
CA ASN A 179 5.31 0.29 24.87
C ASN A 179 5.62 -0.18 23.46
N ILE A 180 5.69 0.74 22.49
CA ILE A 180 6.10 0.47 21.10
C ILE A 180 7.48 -0.17 21.11
N TYR A 181 8.45 0.44 21.79
CA TYR A 181 9.82 -0.06 21.85
C TYR A 181 9.88 -1.47 22.45
N LYS A 182 9.15 -1.70 23.54
CA LYS A 182 9.05 -3.02 24.15
C LYS A 182 8.42 -4.07 23.21
N LYS A 183 7.36 -3.71 22.47
CA LYS A 183 6.66 -4.63 21.55
C LYS A 183 7.47 -4.97 20.31
N LEU A 184 8.27 -4.02 19.83
CA LEU A 184 9.15 -4.18 18.67
C LEU A 184 10.54 -4.72 19.05
N ASP A 185 10.80 -4.93 20.35
CA ASP A 185 12.10 -5.34 20.90
C ASP A 185 13.26 -4.41 20.47
N ILE A 186 13.03 -3.09 20.57
CA ILE A 186 14.00 -2.04 20.22
C ILE A 186 14.27 -1.11 21.40
N ASN A 187 15.38 -0.35 21.33
CA ASN A 187 15.84 0.45 22.48
C ASN A 187 15.92 1.96 22.20
N LYS A 188 15.93 2.39 20.94
CA LYS A 188 16.06 3.81 20.56
C LYS A 188 15.23 4.17 19.33
N GLU A 189 14.96 5.47 19.19
CA GLU A 189 14.22 6.05 18.04
C GLU A 189 14.82 5.65 16.68
N ALA A 190 16.15 5.60 16.57
CA ALA A 190 16.83 5.20 15.35
C ALA A 190 16.52 3.75 14.93
N ASP A 191 16.28 2.85 15.90
CA ASP A 191 15.91 1.47 15.61
C ASP A 191 14.48 1.43 15.02
N LEU A 192 13.58 2.28 15.53
CA LEU A 192 12.22 2.38 14.99
C LEU A 192 12.24 2.84 13.53
N LEU A 193 13.12 3.79 13.16
CA LEU A 193 13.33 4.20 11.77
C LEU A 193 13.88 3.05 10.90
N GLY A 194 14.71 2.18 11.48
CA GLY A 194 15.21 0.97 10.82
C GLY A 194 14.11 -0.06 10.54
N VAL A 195 13.13 -0.19 11.44
CA VAL A 195 11.97 -1.10 11.28
C VAL A 195 11.06 -0.67 10.12
N VAL A 196 10.97 0.63 9.87
CA VAL A 196 10.03 1.25 8.91
C VAL A 196 10.75 1.85 7.70
N LYS A 197 11.88 1.24 7.32
CA LYS A 197 12.74 1.77 6.27
C LYS A 197 12.06 1.64 4.90
N ILE A 198 11.88 2.79 4.25
CA ILE A 198 11.51 2.96 2.84
C ILE A 198 12.77 3.40 2.11
#